data_AF-A0A835B087-F1
#
_entry.id   AF-A0A835B087-F1
#
_cell.length_a   1.000
_cell.length_b   1.000
_cell.length_c   1.000
_cell.angle_alpha   90.00
_cell.angle_beta   90.00
_cell.angle_gamma   90.00
#
_symmetry.space_group_name_H-M   'P 1'
#
loop_
_entity.id
_entity.type
_entity.pdbx_description
1 polymer ?
#
loop_
_entity_poly.entity_id
_entity_poly.type
_entity_poly.pdbx_seq_one_letter_code
_entity_poly.pdbx_strand_id
1 'polypeptide(L)'
;MVAAAGFPDDPLVEIFSRVPFRSLCRFKRVSKAWRDLIDDPLHRCKLRQTLEGLFHEIKDSRRRDRGGNGEAGGDNLRRQGWVGFVDLLGRSSSPIVDPFFCFLRTKLPAGSESIRLMDICHGLLLLDIGGYRIESIPKYVVCNPATKQWLLVPDFDWTPWPCNGMSVHLIFSPDVSSDFALVRFTNDVSPSVTSVQTYSSKTGAWTNSESAWSLEERQAPLEGWRYQKCRLVPESKSTVIGGMLYLICDSVGDGQVLEGDHIVVVDVEGKTRRFIPVPFQMNKENCSILSDFVGQSQGLLHYVNHEEPAYYTNNDGPDDELPDEDNDDVDCELSIWVLNGGGDTQEMALKHRVSFLHLFGEKSCQAGPDYTVVAIHPDRDMIIFSRDKKLMSYDMDTKEVCALHTVSDAFAFNSYVPYFSESPALTNKY
;
A
#
# COMPACT_ATOMS: atom_id res chain seq x y z
N MET A 1 4.39 -22.73 51.66
CA MET A 1 3.63 -22.76 50.39
C MET A 1 4.67 -22.80 49.28
N VAL A 2 4.88 -23.98 48.68
CA VAL A 2 5.87 -24.15 47.60
C VAL A 2 5.30 -23.45 46.38
N ALA A 3 6.03 -22.47 45.83
CA ALA A 3 5.66 -21.86 44.56
C ALA A 3 5.59 -22.97 43.51
N ALA A 4 4.42 -23.17 42.90
CA ALA A 4 4.31 -24.04 41.74
C ALA A 4 5.31 -23.54 40.70
N ALA A 5 6.21 -24.42 40.24
CA ALA A 5 7.11 -24.09 39.15
C ALA A 5 6.25 -23.64 37.98
N GLY A 6 6.37 -22.37 37.59
CA GLY A 6 5.66 -21.84 36.44
C GLY A 6 5.99 -22.68 35.21
N PHE A 7 5.01 -22.82 34.32
CA PHE A 7 5.25 -23.46 33.03
C PHE A 7 6.37 -22.70 32.30
N PRO A 8 7.39 -23.35 31.72
CA PRO A 8 8.53 -22.65 31.13
C PRO A 8 8.10 -21.75 29.96
N ASP A 9 8.84 -20.66 29.75
CA ASP A 9 8.51 -19.69 28.71
C ASP A 9 8.75 -20.24 27.29
N ASP A 10 9.80 -21.04 27.07
CA ASP A 10 10.15 -21.56 25.74
C ASP A 10 9.02 -22.37 25.08
N PRO A 11 8.39 -23.37 25.75
CA PRO A 11 7.28 -24.11 25.15
C PRO A 11 6.01 -23.25 24.99
N LEU A 12 5.80 -22.21 25.81
CA LEU A 12 4.69 -21.27 25.62
C LEU A 12 4.88 -20.44 24.35
N VAL A 13 6.09 -19.93 24.12
CA VAL A 13 6.43 -19.21 22.89
C VAL A 13 6.24 -20.10 21.67
N GLU A 14 6.62 -21.38 21.75
CA GLU A 14 6.39 -22.36 20.68
C GLU A 14 4.91 -22.67 20.45
N ILE A 15 4.09 -22.70 21.50
CA ILE A 15 2.63 -22.84 21.35
C ILE A 15 2.07 -21.57 20.69
N PHE A 16 2.45 -20.39 21.18
CA PHE A 16 1.98 -19.11 20.68
C PHE A 16 2.39 -18.83 19.24
N SER A 17 3.53 -19.34 18.76
CA SER A 17 3.94 -19.20 17.37
C SER A 17 3.08 -20.00 16.39
N ARG A 18 2.39 -21.05 16.87
CA ARG A 18 1.61 -21.97 16.03
C ARG A 18 0.12 -21.67 15.99
N VAL A 19 -0.38 -20.80 16.87
CA VAL A 19 -1.81 -20.48 16.94
C VAL A 19 -2.18 -19.32 16.01
N PRO A 20 -3.43 -19.29 15.49
CA PRO A 20 -3.91 -18.14 14.72
C PRO A 20 -3.82 -16.83 15.50
N PHE A 21 -3.65 -15.71 14.81
CA PHE A 21 -3.51 -14.39 15.41
C PHE A 21 -4.67 -14.03 16.36
N ARG A 22 -5.91 -14.41 16.03
CA ARG A 22 -7.09 -14.21 16.89
C ARG A 22 -6.93 -14.93 18.24
N SER A 23 -6.39 -16.15 18.24
CA SER A 23 -6.11 -16.90 19.47
C SER A 23 -4.99 -16.25 20.27
N LEU A 24 -3.92 -15.78 19.60
CA LEU A 24 -2.82 -15.05 20.25
C LEU A 24 -3.33 -13.79 20.98
N CYS A 25 -4.24 -13.05 20.36
CA CYS A 25 -4.91 -11.89 20.98
C CYS A 25 -5.72 -12.27 22.23
N ARG A 26 -6.40 -13.43 22.23
CA ARG A 26 -7.11 -13.95 23.41
C ARG A 26 -6.14 -14.34 24.51
N PHE A 27 -5.00 -14.94 24.17
CA PHE A 27 -3.97 -15.33 25.14
C PHE A 27 -3.34 -14.14 25.88
N LYS A 28 -3.18 -12.97 25.23
CA LYS A 28 -2.77 -11.72 25.91
C LYS A 28 -3.71 -11.26 27.03
N ARG A 29 -4.96 -11.75 27.05
CA ARG A 29 -5.97 -11.44 28.06
C ARG A 29 -5.99 -12.44 29.22
N VAL A 30 -5.29 -13.57 29.11
CA VAL A 30 -5.30 -14.65 30.12
C VAL A 30 -4.49 -14.27 31.36
N SER A 31 -3.28 -13.72 31.19
CA SER A 31 -2.45 -13.27 32.32
C SER A 31 -1.49 -12.15 31.90
N LYS A 32 -0.94 -11.42 32.88
CA LYS A 32 0.12 -10.42 32.62
C LYS A 32 1.38 -11.09 32.08
N ALA A 33 1.82 -12.20 32.68
CA ALA A 33 2.99 -12.95 32.22
C ALA A 33 2.88 -13.39 30.75
N TRP A 34 1.71 -13.88 30.32
CA TRP A 34 1.50 -14.27 28.92
C TRP A 34 1.52 -13.07 27.98
N ARG A 35 0.93 -11.95 28.40
CA ARG A 35 1.01 -10.70 27.64
C ARG A 35 2.45 -10.23 27.48
N ASP A 36 3.19 -10.18 28.58
CA ASP A 36 4.58 -9.74 28.62
C ASP A 36 5.45 -10.66 27.75
N LEU A 37 5.22 -11.98 27.81
CA LEU A 37 5.91 -12.97 26.98
C LEU A 37 5.63 -12.80 25.48
N ILE A 38 4.37 -12.52 25.11
CA ILE A 38 3.96 -12.28 23.71
C ILE A 38 4.48 -10.92 23.21
N ASP A 39 4.53 -9.93 24.10
CA ASP A 39 4.98 -8.57 23.77
C ASP A 39 6.51 -8.40 23.84
N ASP A 40 7.24 -9.37 24.40
CA ASP A 40 8.70 -9.39 24.48
C ASP A 40 9.34 -9.33 23.08
N PRO A 41 10.16 -8.29 22.80
CA PRO A 41 10.88 -8.15 21.54
C PRO A 41 11.67 -9.39 21.11
N LEU A 42 12.23 -10.17 22.07
CA LEU A 42 13.02 -11.37 21.79
C LEU A 42 12.16 -12.52 21.22
N HIS A 43 10.87 -12.54 21.53
CA HIS A 43 9.95 -13.57 21.06
C HIS A 43 9.18 -13.16 19.80
N ARG A 44 9.10 -11.86 19.49
CA ARG A 44 8.35 -11.35 18.33
C ARG A 44 8.82 -11.91 16.99
N CYS A 45 10.10 -12.25 16.85
CA CYS A 45 10.61 -12.89 15.64
C CYS A 45 10.08 -14.31 15.43
N LYS A 46 9.67 -15.00 16.52
CA LYS A 46 9.08 -16.34 16.48
C LYS A 46 7.56 -16.31 16.40
N LEU A 47 6.94 -15.20 16.80
CA LEU A 47 5.49 -15.05 16.81
C LEU A 47 4.97 -14.51 15.49
N ARG A 48 3.69 -14.77 15.22
CA ARG A 48 3.02 -14.24 14.03
C ARG A 48 2.99 -12.71 14.08
N GLN A 49 3.65 -12.08 13.12
CA GLN A 49 3.67 -10.64 12.93
C GLN A 49 2.31 -10.18 12.40
N THR A 50 1.87 -9.01 12.83
CA THR A 50 0.57 -8.44 12.43
C THR A 50 0.71 -6.93 12.17
N LEU A 51 -0.38 -6.28 11.78
CA LEU A 51 -0.43 -4.84 11.61
C LEU A 51 -0.16 -4.14 12.94
N GLU A 52 0.99 -3.46 13.04
CA GLU A 52 1.35 -2.69 14.22
C GLU A 52 1.01 -1.21 14.07
N GLY A 53 1.06 -0.68 12.86
CA GLY A 53 0.80 0.72 12.64
C GLY A 53 0.68 1.11 11.18
N LEU A 54 0.48 2.41 10.97
CA LEU A 54 0.39 3.04 9.66
C LEU A 54 1.44 4.13 9.56
N PHE A 55 2.28 4.05 8.54
CA PHE A 55 3.04 5.22 8.11
C PHE A 55 2.09 6.16 7.38
N HIS A 56 2.29 7.46 7.54
CA HIS A 56 1.56 8.46 6.77
C HIS A 56 2.46 9.57 6.27
N GLU A 57 2.13 10.10 5.10
CA GLU A 57 2.82 11.25 4.52
C GLU A 57 2.11 12.54 4.93
N ILE A 58 2.85 13.44 5.56
CA ILE A 58 2.36 14.72 6.09
C ILE A 58 2.57 15.81 5.05
N LYS A 59 1.50 16.52 4.71
CA LYS A 59 1.53 17.67 3.81
C LYS A 59 2.21 18.86 4.50
N ASP A 60 3.24 19.44 3.89
CA ASP A 60 3.84 20.67 4.42
C ASP A 60 2.89 21.86 4.20
N SER A 61 2.19 22.27 5.25
CA SER A 61 1.25 23.40 5.25
C SER A 61 1.94 24.77 5.30
N ARG A 62 3.27 24.84 5.57
CA ARG A 62 3.99 26.12 5.78
C ARG A 62 4.19 26.96 4.52
N ARG A 63 3.76 26.50 3.33
CA ARG A 63 3.89 27.27 2.08
C ARG A 63 2.80 28.29 1.84
N ARG A 64 1.67 28.24 2.54
CA ARG A 64 0.60 29.25 2.35
C ARG A 64 0.93 30.63 2.93
N ASP A 65 1.83 30.71 3.92
CA ASP A 65 2.07 31.96 4.65
C ASP A 65 3.24 32.81 4.15
N ARG A 66 3.96 32.41 3.08
CA ARG A 66 4.84 33.34 2.36
C ARG A 66 4.02 34.13 1.35
N GLY A 67 3.21 35.05 1.87
CA GLY A 67 2.59 36.12 1.11
C GLY A 67 3.66 36.95 0.39
N GLY A 68 3.66 36.87 -0.92
CA GLY A 68 4.41 37.74 -1.80
C GLY A 68 3.76 37.72 -3.17
N ASN A 69 3.06 38.80 -3.52
CA ASN A 69 2.58 39.03 -4.89
C ASN A 69 3.77 39.00 -5.84
N GLY A 70 3.95 37.87 -6.50
CA GLY A 70 4.95 37.62 -7.52
C GLY A 70 4.47 36.47 -8.36
N GLU A 71 4.40 36.70 -9.66
CA GLU A 71 3.97 35.84 -10.75
C GLU A 71 4.11 34.33 -10.49
N ALA A 72 3.08 33.58 -10.88
CA ALA A 72 3.00 32.12 -10.80
C ALA A 72 4.14 31.44 -11.58
N GLY A 73 5.30 31.32 -10.96
CA GLY A 73 6.33 30.36 -11.35
C GLY A 73 5.92 28.99 -10.84
N GLY A 74 5.61 28.06 -11.75
CA GLY A 74 5.29 26.67 -11.42
C GLY A 74 6.44 26.03 -10.62
N ASP A 75 6.19 25.71 -9.35
CA ASP A 75 7.17 25.08 -8.48
C ASP A 75 7.49 23.66 -9.00
N ASN A 76 8.64 23.50 -9.68
CA ASN A 76 9.20 22.23 -10.18
C ASN A 76 9.72 21.29 -9.06
N LEU A 77 9.02 21.23 -7.93
CA LEU A 77 9.44 20.49 -6.74
C LEU A 77 8.58 19.23 -6.53
N ARG A 78 9.24 18.10 -6.27
CA ARG A 78 8.58 16.87 -5.80
C ARG A 78 7.88 17.15 -4.46
N ARG A 79 6.75 16.49 -4.22
CA ARG A 79 5.96 16.64 -2.98
C ARG A 79 6.86 16.47 -1.75
N GLN A 80 6.85 17.47 -0.87
CA GLN A 80 7.55 17.49 0.40
C GLN A 80 6.65 16.79 1.43
N GLY A 81 7.02 15.56 1.79
CA GLY A 81 6.31 14.76 2.77
C GLY A 81 7.19 14.49 3.97
N TRP A 82 6.78 14.92 5.16
CA TRP A 82 7.33 14.33 6.38
C TRP A 82 6.66 12.99 6.58
N VAL A 83 7.39 11.98 7.03
CA VAL A 83 6.81 10.68 7.35
C VAL A 83 6.43 10.69 8.82
N GLY A 84 5.16 10.41 9.11
CA GLY A 84 4.67 10.13 10.45
C GLY A 84 4.33 8.65 10.61
N PHE A 85 4.11 8.22 11.85
CA PHE A 85 3.73 6.86 12.19
C PHE A 85 2.63 6.86 13.26
N VAL A 86 1.57 6.11 13.00
CA VAL A 86 0.46 5.87 13.92
C VAL A 86 0.58 4.46 14.48
N ASP A 87 0.75 4.34 15.80
CA ASP A 87 0.69 3.05 16.50
C ASP A 87 -0.78 2.65 16.71
N LEU A 88 -1.19 1.55 16.06
CA LEU A 88 -2.56 1.02 16.16
C LEU A 88 -2.75 0.12 17.39
N LEU A 89 -1.67 -0.34 18.01
CA LEU A 89 -1.70 -1.20 19.20
C LEU A 89 -1.69 -0.41 20.51
N GLY A 90 -1.53 0.91 20.44
CA GLY A 90 -1.60 1.82 21.59
C GLY A 90 -0.58 1.51 22.67
N ARG A 91 0.62 1.05 22.30
CA ARG A 91 1.66 0.69 23.28
C ARG A 91 2.23 1.99 23.87
N SER A 92 2.14 2.14 25.19
CA SER A 92 2.58 3.36 25.88
C SER A 92 4.12 3.55 25.98
N SER A 93 4.88 2.57 25.52
CA SER A 93 6.35 2.62 25.42
C SER A 93 6.77 2.95 23.99
N SER A 94 7.84 3.73 23.83
CA SER A 94 8.42 4.23 22.57
C SER A 94 8.03 3.49 21.28
N PRO A 95 7.68 4.21 20.20
CA PRO A 95 7.21 3.59 18.97
C PRO A 95 8.25 2.60 18.44
N ILE A 96 7.76 1.46 17.97
CA ILE A 96 8.61 0.35 17.46
C ILE A 96 9.45 0.83 16.27
N VAL A 97 8.95 1.84 15.55
CA VAL A 97 9.67 2.49 14.46
C VAL A 97 9.90 3.96 14.81
N ASP A 98 11.12 4.42 14.57
CA ASP A 98 11.43 5.85 14.51
C ASP A 98 11.02 6.42 13.12
N PRO A 99 9.97 7.25 13.04
CA PRO A 99 9.49 7.80 11.77
C PRO A 99 10.49 8.78 11.13
N PHE A 100 11.48 9.28 11.88
CA PHE A 100 12.52 10.15 11.35
C PHE A 100 13.69 9.39 10.72
N PHE A 101 13.71 8.06 10.85
CA PHE A 101 14.76 7.19 10.33
C PHE A 101 16.17 7.61 10.77
N CYS A 102 16.36 7.98 12.05
CA CYS A 102 17.63 8.47 12.58
C CYS A 102 18.77 7.46 12.38
N PHE A 103 18.46 6.17 12.48
CA PHE A 103 19.43 5.08 12.22
C PHE A 103 20.01 5.13 10.81
N LEU A 104 19.24 5.63 9.83
CA LEU A 104 19.64 5.75 8.43
C LEU A 104 20.29 7.10 8.14
N ARG A 105 19.69 8.21 8.61
CA ARG A 105 20.12 9.58 8.28
C ARG A 105 21.59 9.87 8.60
N THR A 106 22.13 9.26 9.66
CA THR A 106 23.54 9.44 10.05
C THR A 106 24.54 8.75 9.11
N LYS A 107 24.06 7.86 8.23
CA LYS A 107 24.87 7.06 7.30
C LYS A 107 24.67 7.42 5.84
N LEU A 108 23.63 8.21 5.53
CA LEU A 108 23.36 8.64 4.15
C LEU A 108 24.42 9.64 3.67
N PRO A 109 24.68 9.69 2.35
CA PRO A 109 25.56 10.71 1.77
C PRO A 109 25.11 12.13 2.13
N ALA A 110 26.09 13.03 2.29
CA ALA A 110 25.81 14.45 2.52
C ALA A 110 24.92 15.01 1.40
N GLY A 111 23.80 15.64 1.78
CA GLY A 111 22.79 16.18 0.84
C GLY A 111 21.48 15.38 0.75
N SER A 112 21.39 14.19 1.35
CA SER A 112 20.14 13.40 1.43
C SER A 112 19.20 13.86 2.55
N GLU A 113 18.89 15.16 2.59
CA GLU A 113 18.04 15.74 3.65
C GLU A 113 16.57 15.31 3.52
N SER A 114 16.12 15.01 2.29
CA SER A 114 14.77 14.52 1.99
C SER A 114 14.71 13.01 2.00
N ILE A 115 13.72 12.46 2.69
CA ILE A 115 13.36 11.04 2.61
C ILE A 115 11.89 10.98 2.26
N ARG A 116 11.54 10.36 1.13
CA ARG A 116 10.15 10.03 0.79
C ARG A 116 9.94 8.53 0.93
N LEU A 117 8.84 8.15 1.57
CA LEU A 117 8.40 6.76 1.59
C LEU A 117 7.68 6.43 0.27
N MET A 118 8.21 5.45 -0.46
CA MET A 118 7.65 5.05 -1.76
C MET A 118 6.74 3.83 -1.62
N ASP A 119 7.18 2.81 -0.89
CA ASP A 119 6.43 1.55 -0.73
C ASP A 119 6.81 0.83 0.58
N ILE A 120 5.92 -0.06 1.04
CA ILE A 120 6.14 -0.96 2.19
C ILE A 120 5.70 -2.37 1.80
N CYS A 121 6.60 -3.34 1.99
CA CYS A 121 6.31 -4.74 1.66
C CYS A 121 6.88 -5.67 2.73
N HIS A 122 6.01 -6.42 3.40
CA HIS A 122 6.35 -7.39 4.45
C HIS A 122 7.44 -6.90 5.42
N GLY A 123 7.30 -5.66 5.92
CA GLY A 123 8.17 -5.06 6.92
C GLY A 123 9.42 -4.35 6.39
N LEU A 124 9.71 -4.47 5.10
CA LEU A 124 10.73 -3.67 4.42
C LEU A 124 10.12 -2.38 3.86
N LEU A 125 10.88 -1.28 3.93
CA LEU A 125 10.50 0.04 3.41
C LEU A 125 11.37 0.38 2.21
N LEU A 126 10.75 0.91 1.16
CA LEU A 126 11.42 1.54 0.03
C LEU A 126 11.35 3.06 0.18
N LEU A 127 12.52 3.69 0.19
CA LEU A 127 12.69 5.13 0.38
C LEU A 127 13.36 5.77 -0.84
N ASP A 128 12.91 6.95 -1.25
CA ASP A 128 13.61 7.83 -2.20
C ASP A 128 14.38 8.91 -1.42
N ILE A 129 15.69 8.97 -1.66
CA ILE A 129 16.63 9.95 -1.09
C ILE A 129 17.24 10.87 -2.15
N GLY A 130 16.74 10.83 -3.39
CA GLY A 130 17.27 11.52 -4.56
C GLY A 130 17.07 13.04 -4.56
N GLY A 131 16.43 13.61 -3.53
CA GLY A 131 16.24 15.05 -3.38
C GLY A 131 14.90 15.57 -3.92
N TYR A 132 14.74 16.89 -3.86
CA TYR A 132 13.42 17.53 -3.97
C TYR A 132 13.03 17.96 -5.37
N ARG A 133 13.95 18.10 -6.32
CA ARG A 133 13.58 18.60 -7.66
C ARG A 133 12.96 17.48 -8.47
N ILE A 134 11.93 17.78 -9.25
CA ILE A 134 11.33 16.79 -10.18
C ILE A 134 12.42 16.16 -11.07
N GLU A 135 13.35 17.02 -11.48
CA GLU A 135 14.57 16.78 -12.25
C GLU A 135 15.64 15.93 -11.55
N SER A 136 15.56 15.71 -10.24
CA SER A 136 16.59 14.95 -9.53
C SER A 136 16.52 13.46 -9.86
N ILE A 137 17.66 12.81 -10.07
CA ILE A 137 17.69 11.36 -10.27
C ILE A 137 17.25 10.68 -8.95
N PRO A 138 16.21 9.83 -8.96
CA PRO A 138 15.78 9.12 -7.76
C PRO A 138 16.90 8.21 -7.26
N LYS A 139 17.07 8.14 -5.94
CA LYS A 139 18.04 7.26 -5.30
C LYS A 139 17.31 6.43 -4.28
N TYR A 140 17.38 5.11 -4.43
CA TYR A 140 16.56 4.22 -3.61
C TYR A 140 17.36 3.61 -2.46
N VAL A 141 16.72 3.57 -1.30
CA VAL A 141 17.19 2.82 -0.14
C VAL A 141 16.09 1.84 0.26
N VAL A 142 16.47 0.59 0.47
CA VAL A 142 15.60 -0.39 1.12
C VAL A 142 16.07 -0.59 2.55
N CYS A 143 15.16 -0.49 3.52
CA CYS A 143 15.52 -0.66 4.93
C CYS A 143 14.50 -1.50 5.70
N ASN A 144 14.99 -2.14 6.75
CA ASN A 144 14.18 -2.79 7.77
C ASN A 144 14.29 -1.98 9.07
N PRO A 145 13.26 -1.20 9.45
CA PRO A 145 13.27 -0.43 10.68
C PRO A 145 13.36 -1.29 11.94
N ALA A 146 12.81 -2.50 11.93
CA ALA A 146 12.78 -3.39 13.09
C ALA A 146 14.17 -3.95 13.42
N THR A 147 14.97 -4.27 12.41
CA THR A 147 16.35 -4.77 12.59
C THR A 147 17.42 -3.69 12.40
N LYS A 148 17.02 -2.48 11.99
CA LYS A 148 17.89 -1.35 11.63
C LYS A 148 18.92 -1.70 10.54
N GLN A 149 18.55 -2.62 9.64
CA GLN A 149 19.35 -2.95 8.47
C GLN A 149 18.91 -2.13 7.26
N TRP A 150 19.83 -1.88 6.34
CA TRP A 150 19.53 -1.14 5.11
C TRP A 150 20.49 -1.47 3.97
N LEU A 151 20.06 -1.16 2.75
CA LEU A 151 20.84 -1.25 1.53
C LEU A 151 20.60 -0.01 0.67
N LEU A 152 21.68 0.64 0.25
CA LEU A 152 21.62 1.61 -0.85
C LEU A 152 21.55 0.84 -2.16
N VAL A 153 20.47 1.05 -2.89
CA VAL A 153 20.29 0.43 -4.20
C VAL A 153 21.21 1.15 -5.19
N PRO A 154 21.99 0.43 -6.01
CA PRO A 154 22.83 1.03 -7.04
C PRO A 154 22.01 1.95 -7.95
N ASP A 155 22.63 3.05 -8.37
CA ASP A 155 22.04 3.95 -9.35
C ASP A 155 21.86 3.19 -10.68
N PHE A 156 20.76 3.46 -11.39
CA PHE A 156 20.56 2.92 -12.73
C PHE A 156 21.10 3.92 -13.75
N ASP A 157 22.02 3.48 -14.61
CA ASP A 157 22.77 4.33 -15.55
C ASP A 157 21.87 5.07 -16.56
N TRP A 158 20.60 4.69 -16.69
CA TRP A 158 19.64 5.28 -17.63
C TRP A 158 18.28 5.60 -16.98
N THR A 159 18.04 6.87 -16.66
CA THR A 159 16.69 7.33 -16.29
C THR A 159 16.13 8.23 -17.39
N PRO A 160 15.04 7.84 -18.09
CA PRO A 160 14.40 8.75 -19.03
C PRO A 160 13.88 10.00 -18.30
N TRP A 161 14.04 11.13 -18.97
CA TRP A 161 13.61 12.45 -18.52
C TRP A 161 12.36 12.86 -19.32
N PRO A 162 11.32 13.46 -18.70
CA PRO A 162 11.14 13.77 -17.28
C PRO A 162 10.61 12.59 -16.45
N CYS A 163 11.05 12.48 -15.19
CA CYS A 163 10.65 11.45 -14.23
C CYS A 163 9.24 11.64 -13.63
N ASN A 164 8.28 12.17 -14.39
CA ASN A 164 6.91 12.40 -13.91
C ASN A 164 6.10 11.10 -13.99
N GLY A 165 5.47 10.70 -12.88
CA GLY A 165 4.55 9.55 -12.86
C GLY A 165 5.21 8.18 -12.69
N MET A 166 6.44 8.10 -12.19
CA MET A 166 7.11 6.82 -11.91
C MET A 166 6.42 6.06 -10.77
N SER A 167 6.04 4.82 -11.03
CA SER A 167 5.61 3.88 -9.99
C SER A 167 6.73 2.89 -9.73
N VAL A 168 7.19 2.80 -8.49
CA VAL A 168 8.18 1.81 -8.06
C VAL A 168 7.61 1.02 -6.90
N HIS A 169 7.70 -0.31 -7.02
CA HIS A 169 7.14 -1.24 -6.06
C HIS A 169 8.23 -2.16 -5.52
N LEU A 170 8.13 -2.47 -4.24
CA LEU A 170 9.00 -3.40 -3.54
C LEU A 170 8.34 -4.78 -3.49
N ILE A 171 9.02 -5.78 -4.06
CA ILE A 171 8.60 -7.17 -3.99
C ILE A 171 9.50 -7.89 -2.99
N PHE A 172 8.95 -8.18 -1.82
CA PHE A 172 9.59 -8.99 -0.80
C PHE A 172 8.55 -10.00 -0.28
N SER A 173 8.94 -11.26 -0.17
CA SER A 173 8.08 -12.32 0.36
C SER A 173 8.94 -13.29 1.14
N PRO A 174 9.04 -13.13 2.47
CA PRO A 174 9.98 -13.92 3.28
C PRO A 174 9.70 -15.43 3.23
N ASP A 175 8.47 -15.83 2.93
CA ASP A 175 8.09 -17.24 2.75
C ASP A 175 8.63 -17.87 1.45
N VAL A 176 9.02 -17.04 0.48
CA VAL A 176 9.48 -17.48 -0.86
C VAL A 176 10.98 -17.31 -1.01
N SER A 177 11.53 -16.17 -0.58
CA SER A 177 12.94 -15.83 -0.72
C SER A 177 13.39 -14.86 0.36
N SER A 178 14.67 -14.94 0.75
CA SER A 178 15.32 -13.91 1.57
C SER A 178 15.71 -12.65 0.79
N ASP A 179 15.68 -12.75 -0.54
CA ASP A 179 15.97 -11.65 -1.47
C ASP A 179 14.73 -10.78 -1.71
N PHE A 180 14.95 -9.51 -2.03
CA PHE A 180 13.91 -8.60 -2.50
C PHE A 180 14.21 -8.14 -3.93
N ALA A 181 13.16 -7.70 -4.60
CA ALA A 181 13.25 -7.07 -5.91
C ALA A 181 12.53 -5.72 -5.91
N LEU A 182 12.97 -4.81 -6.78
CA LEU A 182 12.23 -3.59 -7.10
C LEU A 182 11.71 -3.70 -8.52
N VAL A 183 10.46 -3.33 -8.74
CA VAL A 183 9.86 -3.22 -10.07
C VAL A 183 9.45 -1.78 -10.29
N ARG A 184 10.03 -1.15 -11.30
CA ARG A 184 9.77 0.24 -11.67
C ARG A 184 9.14 0.30 -13.04
N PHE A 185 8.00 0.96 -13.12
CA PHE A 185 7.31 1.27 -14.36
C PHE A 185 7.64 2.71 -14.77
N THR A 186 8.07 2.90 -16.02
CA THR A 186 8.38 4.23 -16.57
C THR A 186 7.38 4.60 -17.65
N ASN A 187 7.03 5.89 -17.70
CA ASN A 187 6.15 6.47 -18.71
C ASN A 187 6.87 7.68 -19.33
N ASP A 188 7.12 7.66 -20.64
CA ASP A 188 7.92 8.73 -21.27
C ASP A 188 7.09 9.94 -21.73
N VAL A 189 5.87 9.72 -22.23
CA VAL A 189 5.08 10.79 -22.90
C VAL A 189 3.56 10.68 -22.67
N SER A 190 3.04 9.50 -22.27
CA SER A 190 1.60 9.20 -22.16
C SER A 190 1.30 8.50 -20.82
N PRO A 191 0.03 8.34 -20.39
CA PRO A 191 -0.29 7.58 -19.17
C PRO A 191 0.12 6.09 -19.26
N SER A 192 0.47 5.60 -20.45
CA SER A 192 0.85 4.22 -20.73
C SER A 192 2.31 3.92 -20.33
N VAL A 193 2.54 2.72 -19.81
CA VAL A 193 3.85 2.20 -19.40
C VAL A 193 4.72 1.92 -20.61
N THR A 194 5.86 2.59 -20.73
CA THR A 194 6.79 2.43 -21.87
C THR A 194 7.85 1.36 -21.62
N SER A 195 8.38 1.28 -20.41
CA SER A 195 9.40 0.29 -20.04
C SER A 195 9.28 -0.16 -18.60
N VAL A 196 9.85 -1.33 -18.30
CA VAL A 196 9.96 -1.86 -16.93
C VAL A 196 11.39 -2.16 -16.58
N GLN A 197 11.79 -1.61 -15.44
CA GLN A 197 13.12 -1.74 -14.88
C GLN A 197 13.00 -2.55 -13.59
N THR A 198 13.83 -3.59 -13.45
CA THR A 198 13.82 -4.40 -12.23
C THR A 198 15.19 -4.48 -11.59
N TYR A 199 15.22 -4.42 -10.26
CA TYR A 199 16.42 -4.63 -9.47
C TYR A 199 16.26 -5.92 -8.68
N SER A 200 17.31 -6.73 -8.58
CA SER A 200 17.34 -7.90 -7.71
C SER A 200 18.44 -7.76 -6.65
N SER A 201 18.09 -7.93 -5.37
CA SER A 201 19.09 -7.93 -4.30
C SER A 201 20.06 -9.12 -4.41
N LYS A 202 19.65 -10.21 -5.07
CA LYS A 202 20.46 -11.41 -5.28
C LYS A 202 21.63 -11.15 -6.22
N THR A 203 21.37 -10.46 -7.33
CA THR A 203 22.39 -10.13 -8.33
C THR A 203 23.05 -8.79 -8.06
N GLY A 204 22.39 -7.92 -7.30
CA GLY A 204 22.83 -6.55 -7.05
C GLY A 204 22.77 -5.66 -8.31
N ALA A 205 22.02 -6.07 -9.34
CA ALA A 205 22.01 -5.41 -10.64
C ALA A 205 20.58 -5.08 -11.09
N TRP A 206 20.48 -4.03 -11.90
CA TRP A 206 19.27 -3.66 -12.60
C TRP A 206 19.19 -4.33 -13.97
N THR A 207 17.98 -4.62 -14.41
CA THR A 207 17.64 -5.05 -15.76
C THR A 207 16.59 -4.12 -16.34
N ASN A 208 16.64 -3.90 -17.66
CA ASN A 208 15.63 -3.14 -18.40
C ASN A 208 14.95 -4.07 -19.40
N SER A 209 13.62 -4.10 -19.39
CA SER A 209 12.82 -4.91 -20.31
C SER A 209 13.18 -4.69 -21.79
N GLU A 210 13.58 -3.48 -22.19
CA GLU A 210 13.91 -3.18 -23.60
C GLU A 210 15.16 -3.88 -24.11
N SER A 211 16.10 -4.20 -23.22
CA SER A 211 17.34 -4.91 -23.55
C SER A 211 17.30 -6.38 -23.14
N ALA A 212 16.66 -6.67 -22.00
CA ALA A 212 16.64 -8.01 -21.43
C ALA A 212 15.59 -8.93 -22.05
N TRP A 213 14.45 -8.40 -22.49
CA TRP A 213 13.36 -9.23 -23.01
C TRP A 213 13.51 -9.46 -24.51
N SER A 214 13.17 -10.66 -24.98
CA SER A 214 13.09 -10.96 -26.42
C SER A 214 11.98 -10.14 -27.10
N LEU A 215 11.98 -10.09 -28.43
CA LEU A 215 10.90 -9.45 -29.19
C LEU A 215 9.56 -10.15 -28.93
N GLU A 216 9.57 -11.48 -28.82
CA GLU A 216 8.40 -12.31 -28.54
C GLU A 216 7.84 -12.03 -27.14
N GLU A 217 8.72 -11.87 -26.14
CA GLU A 217 8.32 -11.52 -24.77
C GLU A 217 7.69 -10.13 -24.70
N ARG A 218 8.24 -9.15 -25.44
CA ARG A 218 7.71 -7.79 -25.51
C ARG A 218 6.38 -7.69 -26.26
N GLN A 219 6.16 -8.58 -27.22
CA GLN A 219 4.93 -8.66 -28.01
C GLN A 219 3.94 -9.71 -27.47
N ALA A 220 4.23 -10.29 -26.30
CA ALA A 220 3.34 -11.25 -25.68
C ALA A 220 1.95 -10.61 -25.48
N PRO A 221 0.85 -11.35 -25.73
CA PRO A 221 -0.50 -10.80 -25.59
C PRO A 221 -0.76 -10.15 -24.22
N LEU A 222 -0.16 -10.71 -23.17
CA LEU A 222 -0.28 -10.21 -21.79
C LEU A 222 0.50 -8.91 -21.53
N GLU A 223 1.41 -8.49 -22.40
CA GLU A 223 2.15 -7.22 -22.27
C GLU A 223 1.50 -6.07 -23.03
N GLY A 224 0.44 -6.34 -23.81
CA GLY A 224 -0.23 -5.34 -24.65
C GLY A 224 -0.80 -4.14 -23.88
N TRP A 225 -1.21 -4.33 -22.62
CA TRP A 225 -1.77 -3.28 -21.75
C TRP A 225 -0.84 -2.08 -21.59
N ARG A 226 0.48 -2.31 -21.59
CA ARG A 226 1.51 -1.27 -21.48
C ARG A 226 1.39 -0.20 -22.55
N TYR A 227 0.90 -0.58 -23.72
CA TYR A 227 0.79 0.28 -24.89
C TYR A 227 -0.65 0.75 -25.16
N GLN A 228 -1.62 0.34 -24.33
CA GLN A 228 -3.06 0.54 -24.55
C GLN A 228 -3.66 1.50 -23.50
N LYS A 229 -3.22 2.76 -23.43
CA LYS A 229 -3.78 3.84 -22.58
C LYS A 229 -4.17 3.42 -21.13
N CYS A 230 -3.51 2.40 -20.60
CA CYS A 230 -3.74 1.89 -19.25
C CYS A 230 -2.90 2.71 -18.28
N ARG A 231 -3.52 3.19 -17.21
CA ARG A 231 -2.86 3.97 -16.18
C ARG A 231 -2.71 3.12 -14.92
N LEU A 232 -1.47 2.93 -14.47
CA LEU A 232 -1.22 2.51 -13.09
C LEU A 232 -1.58 3.71 -12.21
N VAL A 233 -2.59 3.55 -11.36
CA VAL A 233 -3.01 4.59 -10.43
C VAL A 233 -2.08 4.52 -9.22
N PRO A 234 -1.09 5.42 -9.05
CA PRO A 234 -0.09 5.28 -7.99
C PRO A 234 -0.69 5.43 -6.58
N GLU A 235 -1.89 6.02 -6.51
CA GLU A 235 -2.65 6.23 -5.28
C GLU A 235 -3.48 4.99 -4.90
N SER A 236 -3.85 4.14 -5.87
CA SER A 236 -4.50 2.86 -5.67
C SER A 236 -3.45 1.82 -5.27
N LYS A 237 -3.38 1.52 -3.97
CA LYS A 237 -2.33 0.70 -3.34
C LYS A 237 -2.01 -0.60 -4.06
N SER A 238 -0.77 -1.06 -3.96
CA SER A 238 -0.31 -2.36 -4.46
C SER A 238 -0.15 -3.37 -3.32
N THR A 239 -0.16 -4.66 -3.64
CA THR A 239 0.16 -5.71 -2.66
C THR A 239 0.97 -6.86 -3.27
N VAL A 240 1.69 -7.61 -2.44
CA VAL A 240 2.53 -8.72 -2.88
C VAL A 240 2.06 -10.00 -2.20
N ILE A 241 1.71 -11.02 -2.99
CA ILE A 241 1.26 -12.32 -2.49
C ILE A 241 2.04 -13.41 -3.21
N GLY A 242 2.77 -14.24 -2.46
CA GLY A 242 3.55 -15.35 -3.02
C GLY A 242 4.62 -14.90 -4.03
N GLY A 243 5.27 -13.76 -3.79
CA GLY A 243 6.29 -13.21 -4.68
C GLY A 243 5.76 -12.55 -5.96
N MET A 244 4.43 -12.42 -6.09
CA MET A 244 3.78 -11.73 -7.21
C MET A 244 3.19 -10.41 -6.74
N LEU A 245 3.39 -9.35 -7.51
CA LEU A 245 2.86 -8.01 -7.31
C LEU A 245 1.48 -7.88 -7.96
N TYR A 246 0.52 -7.33 -7.23
CA TYR A 246 -0.85 -7.07 -7.66
C TYR A 246 -1.08 -5.57 -7.70
N LEU A 247 -1.49 -5.07 -8.87
CA LEU A 247 -1.67 -3.65 -9.15
C LEU A 247 -3.06 -3.41 -9.72
N ILE A 248 -3.72 -2.34 -9.27
CA ILE A 248 -4.92 -1.85 -9.95
C ILE A 248 -4.47 -1.09 -11.20
N CYS A 249 -5.09 -1.42 -12.32
CA CYS A 249 -4.88 -0.79 -13.60
C CYS A 249 -6.22 -0.23 -14.08
N ASP A 250 -6.26 1.09 -14.22
CA ASP A 250 -7.40 1.84 -14.75
C ASP A 250 -7.25 1.98 -16.27
N SER A 251 -8.34 1.77 -17.00
CA SER A 251 -8.39 1.91 -18.46
C SER A 251 -8.95 3.29 -18.83
N VAL A 252 -8.09 4.19 -19.34
CA VAL A 252 -8.48 5.59 -19.58
C VAL A 252 -8.79 5.90 -21.07
N GLY A 253 -9.98 6.44 -21.34
CA GLY A 253 -10.37 7.12 -22.59
C GLY A 253 -11.09 6.27 -23.65
N ASP A 254 -11.46 6.90 -24.78
CA ASP A 254 -12.11 6.23 -25.91
C ASP A 254 -11.19 5.20 -26.60
N GLY A 255 -11.78 4.02 -26.91
CA GLY A 255 -11.09 2.87 -27.53
C GLY A 255 -10.68 1.77 -26.55
N GLN A 256 -11.43 1.57 -25.47
CA GLN A 256 -11.22 0.53 -24.45
C GLN A 256 -10.97 -0.85 -25.09
N VAL A 257 -9.84 -1.48 -24.77
CA VAL A 257 -9.57 -2.88 -25.10
C VAL A 257 -10.02 -3.81 -23.97
N LEU A 258 -10.17 -3.26 -22.76
CA LEU A 258 -10.57 -3.93 -21.53
C LEU A 258 -11.80 -3.23 -20.95
N GLU A 259 -12.85 -3.98 -20.64
CA GLU A 259 -14.10 -3.47 -20.07
C GLU A 259 -13.90 -3.25 -18.56
N GLY A 260 -13.65 -2.00 -18.16
CA GLY A 260 -13.42 -1.59 -16.77
C GLY A 260 -11.99 -1.78 -16.22
N ASP A 261 -11.78 -1.44 -14.94
CA ASP A 261 -10.52 -1.66 -14.20
C ASP A 261 -10.14 -3.14 -14.14
N HIS A 262 -8.84 -3.42 -14.08
CA HIS A 262 -8.32 -4.78 -13.96
C HIS A 262 -7.24 -4.84 -12.88
N ILE A 263 -7.08 -6.00 -12.26
CA ILE A 263 -5.90 -6.26 -11.43
C ILE A 263 -4.84 -6.95 -12.29
N VAL A 264 -3.71 -6.28 -12.45
CA VAL A 264 -2.54 -6.79 -13.16
C VAL A 264 -1.64 -7.51 -12.17
N VAL A 265 -1.25 -8.73 -12.51
CA VAL A 265 -0.33 -9.52 -11.69
C VAL A 265 1.02 -9.59 -12.39
N VAL A 266 2.04 -9.10 -11.69
CA VAL A 266 3.40 -8.94 -12.20
C VAL A 266 4.36 -9.74 -11.33
N ASP A 267 5.36 -10.37 -11.94
CA ASP A 267 6.39 -11.09 -11.19
C ASP A 267 7.60 -10.21 -10.80
N VAL A 268 8.60 -10.84 -10.20
CA VAL A 268 9.88 -10.19 -9.82
C VAL A 268 10.71 -9.69 -11.00
N GLU A 269 10.49 -10.21 -12.21
CA GLU A 269 11.14 -9.76 -13.46
C GLU A 269 10.35 -8.62 -14.13
N GLY A 270 9.23 -8.20 -13.53
CA GLY A 270 8.37 -7.17 -14.09
C GLY A 270 7.48 -7.69 -15.23
N LYS A 271 7.41 -8.99 -15.46
CA LYS A 271 6.58 -9.63 -16.49
C LYS A 271 5.16 -9.83 -15.99
N THR A 272 4.20 -9.55 -16.86
CA THR A 272 2.78 -9.74 -16.62
C THR A 272 2.47 -11.23 -16.67
N ARG A 273 1.98 -11.76 -15.56
CA ARG A 273 1.63 -13.18 -15.43
C ARG A 273 0.17 -13.45 -15.71
N ARG A 274 -0.71 -12.49 -15.40
CA ARG A 274 -2.15 -12.59 -15.65
C ARG A 274 -2.88 -11.27 -15.41
N PHE A 275 -4.10 -11.20 -15.92
CA PHE A 275 -5.11 -10.20 -15.55
C PHE A 275 -6.22 -10.87 -14.78
N ILE A 276 -6.72 -10.19 -13.76
CA ILE A 276 -7.92 -10.58 -13.04
C ILE A 276 -8.96 -9.50 -13.35
N PRO A 277 -10.05 -9.85 -14.05
CA PRO A 277 -11.16 -8.90 -14.24
C PRO A 277 -11.76 -8.61 -12.87
N VAL A 278 -11.94 -7.33 -12.55
CA VAL A 278 -12.65 -6.97 -11.31
C VAL A 278 -14.16 -6.96 -11.58
N PRO A 279 -15.00 -7.34 -10.61
CA PRO A 279 -16.44 -7.38 -10.84
C PRO A 279 -17.04 -5.99 -11.01
N PHE A 280 -17.64 -5.74 -12.17
CA PHE A 280 -18.42 -4.54 -12.50
C PHE A 280 -19.91 -4.84 -12.49
N GLN A 281 -20.47 -5.10 -11.32
CA GLN A 281 -21.93 -5.22 -11.19
C GLN A 281 -22.48 -3.96 -10.54
N MET A 282 -22.94 -3.01 -11.37
CA MET A 282 -23.68 -1.83 -10.90
C MET A 282 -25.01 -2.30 -10.31
N ASN A 283 -25.29 -1.89 -9.07
CA ASN A 283 -26.57 -2.22 -8.44
C ASN A 283 -27.58 -1.08 -8.56
N LYS A 284 -27.13 0.10 -8.97
CA LYS A 284 -27.92 1.32 -8.99
C LYS A 284 -27.74 2.06 -10.30
N GLU A 285 -28.85 2.54 -10.84
CA GLU A 285 -28.86 3.45 -11.97
C GLU A 285 -28.14 4.76 -11.56
N ASN A 286 -27.40 5.38 -12.48
CA ASN A 286 -26.66 6.63 -12.27
C ASN A 286 -25.48 6.56 -11.27
N CYS A 287 -24.90 5.38 -11.03
CA CYS A 287 -23.65 5.24 -10.28
C CYS A 287 -22.53 4.64 -11.14
N SER A 288 -21.30 5.08 -10.90
CA SER A 288 -20.06 4.50 -11.41
C SER A 288 -19.41 3.63 -10.34
N ILE A 289 -18.70 2.57 -10.73
CA ILE A 289 -17.91 1.76 -9.80
C ILE A 289 -16.46 2.22 -9.86
N LEU A 290 -15.89 2.56 -8.70
CA LEU A 290 -14.49 2.99 -8.61
C LEU A 290 -13.66 2.04 -7.76
N SER A 291 -12.45 1.75 -8.24
CA SER A 291 -11.45 0.98 -7.50
C SER A 291 -10.81 1.79 -6.37
N ASP A 292 -11.02 1.36 -5.12
CA ASP A 292 -10.45 2.04 -3.95
C ASP A 292 -9.09 1.46 -3.55
N PHE A 293 -9.02 0.13 -3.46
CA PHE A 293 -7.90 -0.51 -2.76
C PHE A 293 -7.68 -1.95 -3.19
N VAL A 294 -6.43 -2.37 -3.33
CA VAL A 294 -6.05 -3.79 -3.35
C VAL A 294 -5.05 -4.08 -2.23
N GLY A 295 -5.29 -5.18 -1.52
CA GLY A 295 -4.52 -5.58 -0.36
C GLY A 295 -4.58 -7.07 -0.12
N GLN A 296 -3.95 -7.52 0.95
CA GLN A 296 -3.97 -8.92 1.37
C GLN A 296 -4.55 -9.03 2.77
N SER A 297 -5.40 -10.04 2.97
CA SER A 297 -5.79 -10.49 4.30
C SER A 297 -5.83 -12.01 4.31
N GLN A 298 -5.27 -12.60 5.37
CA GLN A 298 -5.24 -14.04 5.63
C GLN A 298 -4.63 -14.87 4.48
N GLY A 299 -3.67 -14.30 3.74
CA GLY A 299 -3.07 -15.00 2.60
C GLY A 299 -3.80 -14.79 1.27
N LEU A 300 -4.95 -14.12 1.26
CA LEU A 300 -5.81 -13.95 0.09
C LEU A 300 -5.85 -12.51 -0.37
N LEU A 301 -5.91 -12.33 -1.70
CA LEU A 301 -6.09 -11.03 -2.33
C LEU A 301 -7.48 -10.50 -1.99
N HIS A 302 -7.53 -9.28 -1.48
CA HIS A 302 -8.76 -8.53 -1.24
C HIS A 302 -8.75 -7.29 -2.13
N TYR A 303 -9.88 -7.03 -2.76
CA TYR A 303 -10.13 -5.87 -3.60
C TYR A 303 -11.34 -5.12 -3.07
N VAL A 304 -11.22 -3.80 -2.98
CA VAL A 304 -12.26 -2.91 -2.46
C VAL A 304 -12.64 -1.94 -3.56
N ASN A 305 -13.93 -1.84 -3.82
CA ASN A 305 -14.54 -0.85 -4.70
C ASN A 305 -15.79 -0.27 -4.05
N HIS A 306 -16.24 0.87 -4.56
CA HIS A 306 -17.48 1.48 -4.14
C HIS A 306 -18.30 1.98 -5.34
N GLU A 307 -19.58 2.22 -5.09
CA GLU A 307 -20.47 2.93 -5.99
C GLU A 307 -20.37 4.44 -5.71
N GLU A 308 -20.03 5.24 -6.72
CA GLU A 308 -20.02 6.70 -6.67
C GLU A 308 -21.08 7.27 -7.62
N PRO A 309 -21.87 8.27 -7.20
CA PRO A 309 -22.84 8.90 -8.09
C PRO A 309 -22.21 9.52 -9.34
N ALA A 310 -22.85 9.35 -10.51
CA ALA A 310 -22.32 9.76 -11.81
C ALA A 310 -22.08 11.27 -11.97
N TYR A 311 -22.71 12.11 -11.14
CA TYR A 311 -22.46 13.55 -11.17
C TYR A 311 -21.07 13.93 -10.62
N TYR A 312 -20.42 13.11 -9.80
CA TYR A 312 -19.03 13.35 -9.38
C TYR A 312 -18.00 12.99 -10.47
N THR A 313 -18.36 12.15 -11.43
CA THR A 313 -17.45 11.68 -12.48
C THR A 313 -17.39 12.59 -13.71
N ASN A 314 -18.38 13.48 -13.89
CA ASN A 314 -18.50 14.34 -15.08
C ASN A 314 -17.91 15.75 -14.85
N ASN A 315 -16.59 15.86 -14.71
CA ASN A 315 -15.92 17.17 -14.58
C ASN A 315 -15.66 17.91 -15.92
N ASP A 316 -16.12 17.36 -17.06
CA ASP A 316 -15.87 17.91 -18.40
C ASP A 316 -17.13 18.53 -19.07
N GLY A 317 -18.26 18.60 -18.38
CA GLY A 317 -19.50 19.25 -18.85
C GLY A 317 -19.67 20.68 -18.31
N PRO A 318 -20.41 21.58 -18.98
CA PRO A 318 -20.72 22.89 -18.42
C PRO A 318 -21.50 22.74 -17.11
N ASP A 319 -21.14 23.57 -16.12
CA ASP A 319 -21.62 23.62 -14.72
C ASP A 319 -23.16 23.79 -14.51
N ASP A 320 -24.01 23.49 -15.50
CA ASP A 320 -25.42 23.89 -15.55
C ASP A 320 -26.44 22.80 -15.15
N GLU A 321 -26.04 21.54 -14.96
CA GLU A 321 -26.93 20.53 -14.35
C GLU A 321 -26.70 20.45 -12.84
N LEU A 322 -27.34 21.38 -12.12
CA LEU A 322 -27.54 21.22 -10.67
C LEU A 322 -28.21 19.87 -10.40
N PRO A 323 -27.82 19.15 -9.34
CA PRO A 323 -28.45 17.88 -9.01
C PRO A 323 -29.96 18.07 -8.84
N ASP A 324 -30.76 17.23 -9.50
CA ASP A 324 -32.18 17.10 -9.18
C ASP A 324 -32.28 16.78 -7.69
N GLU A 325 -32.88 17.68 -6.90
CA GLU A 325 -33.04 17.55 -5.43
C GLU A 325 -33.80 16.26 -5.02
N ASP A 326 -34.39 15.53 -5.98
CA ASP A 326 -35.09 14.26 -5.78
C ASP A 326 -34.21 13.00 -5.94
N ASN A 327 -32.92 13.14 -6.32
CA ASN A 327 -32.02 11.99 -6.54
C ASN A 327 -31.15 11.64 -5.31
N ASP A 328 -31.42 12.28 -4.16
CA ASP A 328 -30.73 12.11 -2.86
C ASP A 328 -31.05 10.77 -2.14
N ASP A 329 -31.63 9.78 -2.82
CA ASP A 329 -32.05 8.51 -2.21
C ASP A 329 -31.14 7.30 -2.51
N VAL A 330 -30.04 7.53 -3.20
CA VAL A 330 -29.09 6.48 -3.56
C VAL A 330 -28.09 6.24 -2.41
N ASP A 331 -28.35 5.23 -1.57
CA ASP A 331 -27.43 4.82 -0.48
C ASP A 331 -26.21 4.02 -1.00
N CYS A 332 -25.15 4.69 -1.44
CA CYS A 332 -23.94 4.06 -1.98
C CYS A 332 -23.37 2.97 -1.07
N GLU A 333 -22.72 1.98 -1.68
CA GLU A 333 -22.19 0.82 -0.95
C GLU A 333 -20.72 0.58 -1.26
N LEU A 334 -19.98 0.20 -0.22
CA LEU A 334 -18.62 -0.33 -0.32
C LEU A 334 -18.70 -1.85 -0.44
N SER A 335 -18.04 -2.41 -1.46
CA SER A 335 -18.00 -3.84 -1.72
C SER A 335 -16.57 -4.36 -1.59
N ILE A 336 -16.43 -5.49 -0.88
CA ILE A 336 -15.15 -6.13 -0.59
C ILE A 336 -15.17 -7.50 -1.23
N TRP A 337 -14.24 -7.72 -2.16
CA TRP A 337 -14.10 -8.93 -2.96
C TRP A 337 -12.85 -9.69 -2.54
N VAL A 338 -12.89 -11.01 -2.66
CA VAL A 338 -11.76 -11.89 -2.38
C VAL A 338 -11.53 -12.82 -3.54
N LEU A 339 -10.25 -12.98 -3.90
CA LEU A 339 -9.85 -13.96 -4.89
C LEU A 339 -9.83 -15.34 -4.24
N ASN A 340 -10.77 -16.21 -4.62
CA ASN A 340 -10.82 -17.57 -4.10
C ASN A 340 -9.76 -18.43 -4.79
N GLY A 341 -8.76 -18.87 -4.03
CA GLY A 341 -7.71 -19.77 -4.49
C GLY A 341 -8.13 -21.24 -4.39
N GLY A 342 -8.76 -21.77 -5.43
CA GLY A 342 -9.19 -23.17 -5.43
C GLY A 342 -9.63 -23.72 -6.79
N GLY A 343 -8.79 -23.62 -7.81
CA GLY A 343 -9.03 -24.23 -9.13
C GLY A 343 -8.39 -23.48 -10.30
N ASP A 344 -8.62 -23.98 -11.53
CA ASP A 344 -8.17 -23.37 -12.79
C ASP A 344 -8.88 -22.04 -13.10
N THR A 345 -10.02 -21.76 -12.44
CA THR A 345 -10.74 -20.49 -12.49
C THR A 345 -10.60 -19.75 -11.16
N GLN A 346 -9.57 -18.91 -11.05
CA GLN A 346 -9.45 -17.95 -9.95
C GLN A 346 -10.36 -16.76 -10.25
N GLU A 347 -11.54 -16.76 -9.63
CA GLU A 347 -12.53 -15.70 -9.77
C GLU A 347 -12.68 -14.90 -8.47
N MET A 348 -13.02 -13.63 -8.62
CA MET A 348 -13.36 -12.75 -7.50
C MET A 348 -14.74 -13.11 -6.96
N ALA A 349 -14.82 -13.39 -5.66
CA ALA A 349 -16.08 -13.61 -4.98
C ALA A 349 -16.38 -12.46 -4.03
N LEU A 350 -17.64 -12.01 -4.00
CA LEU A 350 -18.08 -10.97 -3.05
C LEU A 350 -18.00 -11.55 -1.64
N LYS A 351 -17.18 -10.93 -0.79
CA LYS A 351 -17.04 -11.34 0.61
C LYS A 351 -17.94 -10.55 1.52
N HIS A 352 -18.02 -9.25 1.32
CA HIS A 352 -18.77 -8.36 2.20
C HIS A 352 -19.28 -7.13 1.45
N ARG A 353 -20.40 -6.60 1.93
CA ARG A 353 -20.99 -5.37 1.44
C ARG A 353 -21.50 -4.55 2.62
N VAL A 354 -21.28 -3.24 2.57
CA VAL A 354 -21.69 -2.32 3.62
C VAL A 354 -22.08 -0.98 3.01
N SER A 355 -23.21 -0.41 3.45
CA SER A 355 -23.64 0.89 2.95
C SER A 355 -22.86 2.04 3.57
N PHE A 356 -22.78 3.13 2.82
CA PHE A 356 -22.16 4.37 3.28
C PHE A 356 -22.94 4.92 4.46
N LEU A 357 -24.27 4.78 4.47
CA LEU A 357 -25.07 5.19 5.64
C LEU A 357 -24.62 4.46 6.92
N HIS A 358 -24.25 3.18 6.82
CA HIS A 358 -23.72 2.42 7.96
C HIS A 358 -22.30 2.81 8.34
N LEU A 359 -21.41 3.05 7.36
CA LEU A 359 -20.01 3.40 7.62
C LEU A 359 -19.83 4.84 8.10
N PHE A 360 -20.63 5.75 7.55
CA PHE A 360 -20.39 7.19 7.52
C PHE A 360 -21.55 8.00 8.08
N GLY A 361 -22.75 7.42 8.20
CA GLY A 361 -23.97 8.16 8.56
C GLY A 361 -24.52 9.03 7.43
N GLU A 362 -23.99 8.89 6.22
CA GLU A 362 -24.36 9.63 5.01
C GLU A 362 -24.61 8.66 3.86
N LYS A 363 -25.54 8.98 2.96
CA LYS A 363 -25.94 8.09 1.86
C LYS A 363 -24.88 7.98 0.75
N SER A 364 -24.05 9.00 0.56
CA SER A 364 -22.98 9.02 -0.44
C SER A 364 -21.86 9.95 0.03
N CYS A 365 -20.65 9.73 -0.46
CA CYS A 365 -19.51 10.62 -0.25
C CYS A 365 -18.50 10.42 -1.37
N GLN A 366 -17.74 11.46 -1.70
CA GLN A 366 -16.78 11.44 -2.79
C GLN A 366 -15.48 10.73 -2.38
N ALA A 367 -15.05 9.73 -3.15
CA ALA A 367 -13.81 9.04 -2.87
C ALA A 367 -12.58 9.91 -3.15
N GLY A 368 -11.63 9.89 -2.22
CA GLY A 368 -10.48 10.80 -2.18
C GLY A 368 -10.73 11.99 -1.25
N PRO A 369 -11.56 12.99 -1.61
CA PRO A 369 -11.82 14.16 -0.78
C PRO A 369 -12.48 13.84 0.57
N ASP A 370 -13.52 12.99 0.57
CA ASP A 370 -14.33 12.75 1.76
C ASP A 370 -13.86 11.52 2.55
N TYR A 371 -13.49 10.46 1.84
CA TYR A 371 -12.91 9.27 2.46
C TYR A 371 -11.86 8.59 1.58
N THR A 372 -11.01 7.78 2.21
CA THR A 372 -10.07 6.90 1.49
C THR A 372 -9.85 5.63 2.30
N VAL A 373 -9.92 4.46 1.67
CA VAL A 373 -9.50 3.20 2.28
C VAL A 373 -7.98 3.21 2.40
N VAL A 374 -7.45 3.01 3.60
CA VAL A 374 -6.01 3.16 3.88
C VAL A 374 -5.29 1.84 4.15
N ALA A 375 -6.02 0.82 4.62
CA ALA A 375 -5.46 -0.50 4.87
C ALA A 375 -6.54 -1.58 4.96
N ILE A 376 -6.15 -2.80 4.63
CA ILE A 376 -6.85 -4.03 5.01
C ILE A 376 -6.01 -4.72 6.09
N HIS A 377 -6.64 -5.13 7.19
CA HIS A 377 -5.93 -5.80 8.27
C HIS A 377 -5.45 -7.19 7.79
N PRO A 378 -4.15 -7.55 7.91
CA PRO A 378 -3.60 -8.76 7.33
C PRO A 378 -4.12 -10.05 7.98
N ASP A 379 -4.55 -10.01 9.25
CA ASP A 379 -5.04 -11.20 9.98
C ASP A 379 -6.53 -11.16 10.38
N ARG A 380 -7.23 -10.06 10.15
CA ARG A 380 -8.62 -9.86 10.58
C ARG A 380 -9.44 -9.39 9.39
N ASP A 381 -10.72 -9.75 9.39
CA ASP A 381 -11.68 -9.28 8.41
C ASP A 381 -12.08 -7.85 8.77
N MET A 382 -11.13 -6.93 8.57
CA MET A 382 -11.23 -5.54 8.98
C MET A 382 -10.57 -4.64 7.94
N ILE A 383 -11.22 -3.54 7.63
CA ILE A 383 -10.66 -2.45 6.83
C ILE A 383 -10.46 -1.21 7.69
N ILE A 384 -9.52 -0.37 7.31
CA ILE A 384 -9.24 0.92 7.94
C ILE A 384 -9.38 1.98 6.85
N PHE A 385 -10.07 3.07 7.16
CA PHE A 385 -10.27 4.20 6.28
C PHE A 385 -9.99 5.52 7.01
N SER A 386 -9.63 6.54 6.24
CA SER A 386 -9.47 7.90 6.70
C SER A 386 -10.66 8.73 6.24
N ARG A 387 -11.27 9.49 7.14
CA ARG A 387 -12.35 10.44 6.88
C ARG A 387 -12.25 11.62 7.83
N ASP A 388 -12.35 12.85 7.33
CA ASP A 388 -12.26 14.08 8.14
C ASP A 388 -11.06 14.11 9.11
N LYS A 389 -9.88 13.68 8.63
CA LYS A 389 -8.65 13.59 9.45
C LYS A 389 -8.75 12.60 10.62
N LYS A 390 -9.69 11.65 10.57
CA LYS A 390 -9.85 10.56 11.53
C LYS A 390 -9.64 9.22 10.84
N LEU A 391 -8.83 8.38 11.47
CA LEU A 391 -8.71 6.97 11.14
C LEU A 391 -9.80 6.19 11.87
N MET A 392 -10.52 5.38 11.10
CA MET A 392 -11.61 4.54 11.57
C MET A 392 -11.38 3.12 11.07
N SER A 393 -11.77 2.12 11.86
CA SER A 393 -11.82 0.71 11.43
C SER A 393 -13.26 0.25 11.29
N TYR A 394 -13.50 -0.62 10.31
CA TYR A 394 -14.72 -1.41 10.21
C TYR A 394 -14.39 -2.89 10.30
N ASP A 395 -14.98 -3.58 11.27
CA ASP A 395 -14.84 -5.03 11.46
C ASP A 395 -16.01 -5.74 10.76
N MET A 396 -15.70 -6.58 9.76
CA MET A 396 -16.70 -7.22 8.90
C MET A 396 -17.50 -8.30 9.63
N ASP A 397 -16.93 -8.92 10.68
CA ASP A 397 -17.60 -9.98 11.44
C ASP A 397 -18.66 -9.41 12.40
N THR A 398 -18.28 -8.37 13.12
CA THR A 398 -19.12 -7.70 14.13
C THR A 398 -19.99 -6.61 13.52
N LYS A 399 -19.63 -6.13 12.33
CA LYS A 399 -20.22 -4.98 11.63
C LYS A 399 -20.10 -3.67 12.41
N GLU A 400 -19.12 -3.58 13.31
CA GLU A 400 -18.88 -2.40 14.14
C GLU A 400 -17.89 -1.43 13.47
N VAL A 401 -18.18 -0.14 13.58
CA VAL A 401 -17.28 0.96 13.19
C VAL A 401 -16.65 1.53 14.47
N CYS A 402 -15.31 1.61 14.50
CA CYS A 402 -14.56 2.10 15.66
C CYS A 402 -13.60 3.24 15.25
N ALA A 403 -13.53 4.30 16.06
CA ALA A 403 -12.53 5.34 15.90
C ALA A 403 -11.17 4.89 16.44
N LEU A 404 -10.12 5.08 15.66
CA LEU A 404 -8.76 4.67 16.02
C LEU A 404 -7.91 5.85 16.47
N HIS A 405 -7.73 6.85 15.60
CA HIS A 405 -6.82 7.97 15.85
C HIS A 405 -7.25 9.20 15.05
N THR A 406 -6.92 10.40 15.53
CA THR A 406 -7.00 11.63 14.73
C THR A 406 -5.64 11.91 14.11
N VAL A 407 -5.57 12.03 12.79
CA VAL A 407 -4.34 12.28 12.03
C VAL A 407 -4.58 13.50 11.15
N SER A 408 -4.07 14.65 11.58
CA SER A 408 -4.13 15.87 10.79
C SER A 408 -3.10 15.84 9.66
N ASP A 409 -3.46 16.44 8.52
CA ASP A 409 -2.56 16.74 7.40
C ASP A 409 -1.89 15.52 6.74
N ALA A 410 -2.44 14.33 6.96
CA ALA A 410 -2.07 13.13 6.22
C ALA A 410 -2.81 13.07 4.87
N PHE A 411 -2.11 12.68 3.81
CA PHE A 411 -2.72 12.48 2.48
C PHE A 411 -2.46 11.10 1.89
N ALA A 412 -1.55 10.31 2.46
CA ALA A 412 -1.29 8.94 2.06
C ALA A 412 -0.91 8.11 3.28
N PHE A 413 -1.31 6.85 3.31
CA PHE A 413 -1.04 5.91 4.41
C PHE A 413 -0.45 4.60 3.88
N ASN A 414 0.42 3.94 4.64
CA ASN A 414 0.95 2.61 4.31
C ASN A 414 0.92 1.71 5.55
N SER A 415 0.34 0.52 5.42
CA SER A 415 0.27 -0.47 6.49
C SER A 415 1.65 -1.05 6.80
N TYR A 416 1.97 -1.16 8.08
CA TYR A 416 3.25 -1.69 8.54
C TYR A 416 3.06 -2.95 9.41
N VAL A 417 3.57 -4.06 8.87
CA VAL A 417 3.77 -5.33 9.58
C VAL A 417 5.28 -5.51 9.74
N PRO A 418 5.86 -5.36 10.94
CA PRO A 418 7.31 -5.37 11.12
C PRO A 418 7.90 -6.74 10.86
N TYR A 419 9.04 -6.78 10.18
CA TYR A 419 9.83 -7.99 9.94
C TYR A 419 11.01 -8.06 10.90
N PHE A 420 10.88 -8.86 11.98
CA PHE A 420 11.87 -8.89 13.06
C PHE A 420 13.10 -9.77 12.78
N SER A 421 13.10 -10.52 11.68
CA SER A 421 14.24 -11.38 11.31
C SER A 421 15.27 -10.59 10.52
N GLU A 422 16.56 -10.92 10.73
CA GLU A 422 17.62 -10.30 9.94
C GLU A 422 17.52 -10.72 8.47
N SER A 423 17.69 -9.75 7.57
CA SER A 423 17.70 -10.02 6.13
C SER A 423 19.15 -10.06 5.61
N PRO A 424 19.60 -11.15 4.97
CA PRO A 424 20.93 -11.21 4.37
C PRO A 424 21.07 -10.28 3.15
N ALA A 425 19.94 -9.90 2.53
CA ALA A 425 19.92 -8.96 1.42
C ALA A 425 20.21 -7.51 1.84
N LEU A 426 20.07 -7.19 3.14
CA LEU A 426 20.39 -5.87 3.69
C LEU A 426 21.77 -5.89 4.34
N THR A 427 22.77 -5.47 3.57
CA THR A 427 24.20 -5.64 3.91
C THR A 427 24.71 -4.69 4.98
N ASN A 428 24.05 -3.56 5.22
CA ASN A 428 24.45 -2.60 6.25
C ASN A 428 23.56 -2.76 7.49
N LYS A 429 24.17 -2.61 8.67
CA LYS A 429 23.50 -2.69 9.98
C LYS A 429 23.96 -1.55 10.89
N TYR A 430 23.05 -1.06 11.74
CA TYR A 430 23.32 -0.10 12.81
C TYR A 430 23.92 -0.78 14.05
#